data_AF-A0AAU8X5L9-F1
#
_entry.id   AF-A0AAU8X5L9-F1
#
_cell.length_a   1.000
_cell.length_b   1.000
_cell.length_c   1.000
_cell.angle_alpha   90.00
_cell.angle_beta   90.00
_cell.angle_gamma   90.00
#
_symmetry.space_group_name_H-M   'P 1'
#
loop_
_entity.id
_entity.type
_entity.pdbx_description
1 polymer ?
#
loop_
_entity_poly.entity_id
_entity_poly.type
_entity_poly.pdbx_seq_one_letter_code
_entity_poly.pdbx_strand_id
1 'polypeptide(L)'
;MEQLEIFPLQSPCIGVCEVNNKGYCKGCLRNREERFNWLTMTPAEQQEVMRLCRNRKARVDAARRKAQEAIQASEQAQAGWDF
;
A
#
# COMPACT_ATOMS: atom_id res chain seq x y z
N MET A 1 24.91 25.56 16.95
CA MET A 1 25.01 24.30 16.20
C MET A 1 23.67 23.60 16.33
N GLU A 2 22.84 23.66 15.29
CA GLU A 2 21.58 22.92 15.26
C GLU A 2 21.89 21.46 14.96
N GLN A 3 21.82 20.62 16.00
CA GLN A 3 21.82 19.17 15.87
C GLN A 3 20.49 18.78 15.21
N LEU A 4 20.43 18.78 13.88
CA LEU A 4 19.33 18.15 13.16
C LEU A 4 19.49 16.64 13.34
N GLU A 5 18.84 16.10 14.37
CA GLU A 5 18.69 14.66 14.57
C GLU A 5 17.85 14.10 13.41
N ILE A 6 18.54 13.66 12.36
CA ILE A 6 17.91 12.91 11.27
C ILE A 6 17.66 11.51 11.82
N PHE A 7 16.52 11.34 12.49
CA PHE A 7 16.08 10.01 12.89
C PHE A 7 15.96 9.13 11.64
N PRO A 8 16.57 7.94 11.63
CA PRO A 8 16.51 7.06 10.48
C PRO A 8 15.07 6.64 10.23
N LEU A 9 14.62 6.79 8.98
CA LEU A 9 13.26 6.41 8.59
C LEU A 9 13.10 4.89 8.75
N GLN A 10 12.16 4.49 9.60
CA GLN A 10 11.91 3.07 9.83
C GLN A 10 11.27 2.41 8.60
N SER A 11 11.75 1.20 8.27
CA SER A 11 11.23 0.44 7.14
C SER A 11 9.78 0.02 7.39
N PRO A 12 8.86 0.15 6.42
CA PRO A 12 7.46 -0.25 6.54
C PRO A 12 7.27 -1.79 6.44
N CYS A 13 8.35 -2.57 6.58
CA CYS A 13 8.34 -4.00 6.31
C CYS A 13 7.73 -4.76 7.48
N ILE A 14 6.72 -5.60 7.20
CA ILE A 14 6.10 -6.48 8.21
C ILE A 14 6.72 -7.89 8.25
N GLY A 15 7.88 -8.09 7.63
CA GLY A 15 8.56 -9.39 7.56
C GLY A 15 7.97 -10.40 6.57
N VAL A 16 6.89 -10.06 5.87
CA VAL A 16 6.25 -10.92 4.86
C VAL A 16 6.55 -10.43 3.46
N CYS A 17 7.18 -11.28 2.64
CA CYS A 17 7.66 -10.95 1.30
C CYS A 17 6.79 -11.56 0.20
N GLU A 18 5.46 -11.45 0.32
CA GLU A 18 4.53 -11.99 -0.68
C GLU A 18 4.15 -10.92 -1.72
N VAL A 19 4.13 -11.29 -3.00
CA VAL A 19 3.91 -10.35 -4.12
C VAL A 19 2.48 -10.50 -4.66
N ASN A 20 1.87 -9.40 -5.08
CA ASN A 20 0.60 -9.43 -5.82
C ASN A 20 0.82 -9.58 -7.32
N ASN A 21 -0.27 -9.76 -8.08
CA ASN A 21 -0.24 -9.91 -9.54
C ASN A 21 0.32 -8.68 -10.29
N LYS A 22 0.45 -7.54 -9.61
CA LYS A 22 1.01 -6.29 -10.16
C LYS A 22 2.48 -6.07 -9.77
N GLY A 23 3.12 -7.01 -9.07
CA GLY A 23 4.53 -6.92 -8.69
C GLY A 23 4.82 -6.12 -7.41
N TYR A 24 3.80 -5.78 -6.61
CA TYR A 24 3.97 -5.10 -5.31
C TYR A 24 3.83 -6.08 -4.14
N CYS A 25 4.57 -5.83 -3.05
CA CYS A 25 4.44 -6.58 -1.81
C CYS A 25 3.04 -6.41 -1.19
N LYS A 26 2.37 -7.50 -0.79
CA LYS A 26 1.03 -7.47 -0.17
C LYS A 26 1.01 -6.73 1.17
N GLY A 27 2.12 -6.74 1.91
CA GLY A 27 2.25 -6.05 3.20
C GLY A 27 2.66 -4.58 3.04
N CYS A 28 3.89 -4.34 2.60
CA CYS A 28 4.47 -2.99 2.56
C CYS A 28 4.21 -2.21 1.26
N LEU A 29 3.63 -2.83 0.23
CA LEU A 29 3.31 -2.21 -1.08
C LEU A 29 4.52 -1.63 -1.84
N ARG A 30 5.73 -2.01 -1.43
CA ARG A 30 6.96 -1.76 -2.20
C ARG A 30 7.02 -2.69 -3.41
N ASN A 31 7.56 -2.18 -4.52
CA ASN A 31 7.89 -2.99 -5.69
C ASN A 31 9.17 -3.82 -5.43
N ARG A 32 9.64 -4.57 -6.42
CA ARG A 32 10.87 -5.38 -6.29
C ARG A 32 12.10 -4.51 -6.06
N GLU A 33 12.32 -3.50 -6.90
CA GLU A 33 13.51 -2.63 -6.85
C GLU A 33 13.59 -1.84 -5.53
N GLU A 34 12.49 -1.28 -5.06
CA GLU A 34 12.36 -0.57 -3.78
C GLU A 34 12.67 -1.46 -2.57
N ARG A 35 12.49 -2.78 -2.68
CA ARG A 35 12.89 -3.73 -1.63
C ARG A 35 14.38 -4.01 -1.67
N PHE A 36 14.92 -4.28 -2.85
CA PHE A 36 16.34 -4.60 -3.03
C PHE A 36 17.24 -3.40 -2.70
N ASN A 37 16.84 -2.21 -3.11
CA ASN A 37 17.66 -1.00 -2.99
C ASN A 37 17.38 -0.19 -1.71
N TRP A 38 16.53 -0.67 -0.80
CA TRP A 38 16.13 0.10 0.40
C TRP A 38 17.32 0.54 1.25
N LEU A 39 18.29 -0.34 1.44
CA LEU A 39 19.49 -0.07 2.24
C LEU A 39 20.48 0.88 1.55
N THR A 40 20.39 1.02 0.22
CA THR A 40 21.27 1.88 -0.59
C THR A 40 20.63 3.23 -0.93
N MET A 41 19.33 3.39 -0.67
CA MET A 41 18.59 4.63 -0.90
C MET A 41 18.99 5.72 0.10
N THR A 42 19.04 6.95 -0.38
CA THR A 42 19.14 8.16 0.45
C THR A 42 17.89 8.33 1.31
N PRO A 43 17.97 9.08 2.43
CA PRO A 43 16.79 9.35 3.25
C PRO A 43 15.63 10.00 2.47
N ALA A 44 15.93 10.87 1.49
CA ALA A 44 14.93 11.50 0.64
C ALA A 44 14.22 10.47 -0.26
N GLU A 45 14.96 9.53 -0.85
CA GLU A 45 14.38 8.44 -1.65
C GLU A 45 13.54 7.50 -0.79
N GLN A 46 14.00 7.17 0.42
CA GLN A 46 13.23 6.35 1.35
C GLN A 46 11.91 7.04 1.74
N GLN A 47 11.92 8.35 1.98
CA GLN A 47 10.71 9.14 2.23
C GLN A 47 9.75 9.11 1.04
N GLU A 48 10.29 9.22 -0.18
CA GLU A 48 9.48 9.16 -1.40
C GLU A 48 8.85 7.79 -1.61
N VAL A 49 9.62 6.70 -1.42
CA VAL A 49 9.09 5.34 -1.46
C VAL A 49 7.97 5.15 -0.43
N MET A 50 8.13 5.70 0.78
CA MET A 50 7.09 5.65 1.81
C MET A 50 5.84 6.42 1.40
N ARG A 51 5.98 7.59 0.78
CA ARG A 51 4.87 8.36 0.22
C ARG A 51 4.14 7.59 -0.87
N LEU A 52 4.88 6.96 -1.78
CA LEU A 52 4.32 6.12 -2.85
C LEU A 52 3.58 4.91 -2.28
N CYS A 53 4.12 4.25 -1.26
CA CYS A 53 3.46 3.11 -0.60
C CYS A 53 2.13 3.53 0.05
N ARG A 54 2.08 4.68 0.74
CA ARG A 54 0.83 5.25 1.27
C ARG A 54 -0.19 5.53 0.17
N ASN A 55 0.23 6.12 -0.94
CA ASN A 55 -0.64 6.39 -2.09
C ASN A 55 -1.18 5.11 -2.73
N ARG A 56 -0.32 4.09 -2.89
CA ARG A 56 -0.74 2.76 -3.38
C ARG A 56 -1.76 2.14 -2.45
N LYS A 57 -1.55 2.22 -1.13
CA LYS A 57 -2.48 1.71 -0.12
C LYS A 57 -3.86 2.38 -0.23
N ALA A 58 -3.88 3.70 -0.29
CA ALA A 58 -5.12 4.47 -0.42
C ALA A 58 -5.92 4.07 -1.68
N ARG A 59 -5.23 3.84 -2.81
CA ARG A 59 -5.89 3.36 -4.04
C ARG A 59 -6.47 1.95 -3.89
N VAL A 60 -5.74 1.03 -3.25
CA VAL A 60 -6.21 -0.34 -2.99
C VAL A 60 -7.43 -0.32 -2.06
N ASP A 61 -7.37 0.46 -0.98
CA ASP A 61 -8.46 0.57 -0.01
C ASP A 61 -9.70 1.21 -0.66
N ALA A 62 -9.54 2.25 -1.49
CA ALA A 62 -10.63 2.86 -2.23
C ALA A 62 -11.27 1.90 -3.24
N ALA A 63 -10.47 1.12 -3.98
CA ALA A 63 -10.97 0.12 -4.90
C ALA A 63 -11.73 -1.00 -4.17
N ARG A 64 -11.23 -1.43 -3.00
CA ARG A 64 -11.89 -2.42 -2.15
C ARG A 64 -13.25 -1.96 -1.66
N ARG A 65 -13.35 -0.71 -1.18
CA ARG A 65 -14.65 -0.14 -0.74
C ARG A 65 -15.67 -0.12 -1.87
N LYS A 66 -15.28 0.40 -3.05
CA LYS A 66 -16.17 0.41 -4.23
C LYS A 66 -16.64 -0.98 -4.64
N ALA A 67 -15.76 -1.98 -4.58
CA ALA A 67 -16.13 -3.36 -4.89
C ALA A 67 -17.14 -3.92 -3.86
N GLN A 68 -16.96 -3.62 -2.57
CA GLN A 68 -17.90 -4.02 -1.52
C GLN A 68 -19.26 -3.35 -1.68
N GLU A 69 -19.28 -2.04 -1.96
CA GLU A 69 -20.51 -1.29 -2.23
C GLU A 69 -21.27 -1.85 -3.45
N ALA A 70 -20.56 -2.22 -4.52
CA ALA A 70 -21.17 -2.81 -5.71
C ALA A 70 -21.77 -4.20 -5.44
N ILE A 71 -21.08 -5.05 -4.67
CA ILE A 71 -21.59 -6.36 -4.26
C ILE A 71 -22.86 -6.17 -3.43
N GLN A 72 -22.82 -5.29 -2.43
CA GLN A 72 -23.96 -5.02 -1.55
C GLN A 72 -25.16 -4.47 -2.33
N ALA A 73 -24.94 -3.57 -3.30
CA ALA A 73 -26.00 -3.06 -4.17
C ALA A 73 -26.62 -4.16 -5.04
N SER A 74 -25.81 -5.10 -5.56
CA SER A 74 -26.34 -6.24 -6.34
C SER A 74 -27.16 -7.22 -5.49
N GLU A 75 -26.73 -7.51 -4.26
CA GLU A 75 -27.45 -8.38 -3.33
C GLU A 75 -28.80 -7.76 -2.93
N GLN A 76 -28.83 -6.44 -2.67
CA GLN A 76 -30.07 -5.72 -2.37
C GLN A 76 -31.04 -5.69 -3.56
N ALA A 77 -30.54 -5.51 -4.78
CA ALA A 77 -31.37 -5.53 -5.98
C ALA A 77 -31.95 -6.93 -6.26
N GLN A 78 -31.18 -8.00 -6.03
CA GLN A 78 -31.64 -9.38 -6.20
C GLN A 78 -32.69 -9.77 -5.15
N ALA A 79 -32.49 -9.40 -3.88
CA ALA A 79 -33.46 -9.62 -2.81
C ALA A 79 -34.79 -8.87 -3.01
N GLY A 80 -34.79 -7.77 -3.77
CA GLY A 80 -35.99 -7.00 -4.10
C GLY A 80 -36.83 -7.54 -5.27
N TRP A 81 -36.34 -8.58 -5.95
CA TRP A 81 -37.01 -9.20 -7.12
C TRP A 81 -37.50 -10.63 -6.84
N ASP A 82 -37.26 -11.17 -5.63
CA ASP A 82 -37.76 -12.47 -5.17
C ASP A 82 -39.24 -12.38 -4.67
N PHE A 83 -40.14 -11.90 -5.54
CA PHE A 83 -41.60 -11.92 -5.37
C PHE A 83 -42.28 -12.25 -6.71
#